data_AF-A0A8T4FQE6-F1
#
_entry.id   AF-A0A8T4FQE6-F1
#
_cell.length_a   1.000
_cell.length_b   1.000
_cell.length_c   1.000
_cell.angle_alpha   90.00
_cell.angle_beta   90.00
_cell.angle_gamma   90.00
#
_symmetry.space_group_name_H-M   'P 1'
#
loop_
_entity.id
_entity.type
_entity.pdbx_description
1 polymer ?
#
loop_
_entity_poly.entity_id
_entity_poly.type
_entity_poly.pdbx_seq_one_letter_code
_entity_poly.pdbx_strand_id
1 'polypeptide(L)'
;TVTLPFLEPNYHPKSPYDHIMENKVRGLHTMILLDIRADELRYMTAHQAIEWLLEGEKKWGEGLIDDKTLICVASKVGSPEEKVFAGYPQDLLSKDLGEPLQTLVLPGNLHFMEAFALVRFAGAPEEIIEDER
;
A
#
# COMPACT_ATOMS: atom_id res chain seq x y z
N THR A 1 4.87 10.77 -2.65
CA THR A 1 5.25 9.55 -3.39
C THR A 1 6.59 9.06 -2.93
N VAL A 2 6.78 7.74 -2.86
CA VAL A 2 8.05 7.08 -2.52
C VAL A 2 8.26 5.85 -3.41
N THR A 3 9.46 5.26 -3.35
CA THR A 3 9.73 3.93 -3.94
C THR A 3 10.22 2.99 -2.85
N LEU A 4 9.63 1.80 -2.74
CA LEU A 4 10.14 0.74 -1.85
C LEU A 4 11.17 -0.11 -2.59
N PRO A 5 12.40 -0.26 -2.05
CA PRO A 5 13.40 -1.16 -2.61
C PRO A 5 13.17 -2.59 -2.11
N PHE A 6 13.65 -3.58 -2.86
CA PHE A 6 13.67 -4.97 -2.37
C PHE A 6 14.35 -5.10 -1.01
N LEU A 7 13.79 -5.93 -0.13
CA LEU A 7 14.49 -6.37 1.07
C LEU A 7 15.65 -7.27 0.67
N GLU A 8 16.85 -6.90 1.09
CA GLU A 8 18.05 -7.73 0.99
C GLU A 8 18.67 -7.91 2.39
N PRO A 9 19.52 -8.94 2.59
CA PRO A 9 20.20 -9.11 3.87
C PRO A 9 20.93 -7.84 4.30
N ASN A 10 20.56 -7.32 5.48
CA ASN A 10 21.06 -6.05 6.06
C ASN A 10 20.72 -4.77 5.27
N TYR A 11 19.82 -4.83 4.28
CA TYR A 11 19.38 -3.67 3.52
C TYR A 11 17.87 -3.47 3.65
N HIS A 12 17.51 -2.63 4.61
CA HIS A 12 16.15 -2.15 4.84
C HIS A 12 16.25 -0.66 5.20
N PRO A 13 16.33 0.23 4.19
CA PRO A 13 16.53 1.66 4.41
C PRO A 13 15.30 2.30 5.05
N LYS A 14 15.52 3.22 6.00
CA LYS A 14 14.43 3.92 6.71
C LYS A 14 13.77 5.03 5.90
N SER A 15 14.48 5.63 4.95
CA SER A 15 14.00 6.80 4.20
C SER A 15 12.60 6.63 3.57
N PRO A 16 12.25 5.51 2.89
CA PRO A 16 10.89 5.33 2.39
C PRO A 16 9.84 5.31 3.51
N TYR A 17 10.12 4.65 4.64
CA TYR A 17 9.24 4.63 5.80
C TYR A 17 9.05 6.03 6.38
N ASP A 18 10.14 6.79 6.54
CA ASP A 18 10.12 8.18 7.03
C ASP A 18 9.24 9.07 6.16
N HIS A 19 9.39 9.00 4.84
CA HIS A 19 8.62 9.83 3.92
C HIS A 19 7.15 9.44 3.83
N ILE A 20 6.81 8.15 4.00
CA ILE A 20 5.40 7.74 4.12
C ILE A 20 4.83 8.29 5.43
N MET A 21 5.59 8.19 6.52
CA MET A 21 5.17 8.71 7.83
C MET A 21 4.93 10.23 7.79
N GLU A 22 5.83 10.99 7.17
CA GLU A 22 5.68 12.45 6.99
C GLU A 22 4.38 12.81 6.26
N ASN A 23 3.99 12.06 5.24
CA ASN A 23 2.72 12.26 4.54
C ASN A 23 1.52 11.87 5.42
N LYS A 24 1.60 10.71 6.11
CA LYS A 24 0.55 10.22 7.00
C LYS A 24 0.23 11.24 8.10
N VAL A 25 1.25 11.79 8.77
CA VAL A 25 1.09 12.83 9.81
C VAL A 25 0.42 14.10 9.27
N ARG A 26 0.60 14.40 7.98
CA ARG A 26 -0.03 15.55 7.31
C ARG A 26 -1.41 15.22 6.71
N GLY A 27 -1.91 14.00 6.87
CA GLY A 27 -3.16 13.53 6.28
C GLY A 27 -3.09 13.38 4.75
N LEU A 28 -1.91 13.26 4.16
CA LEU A 28 -1.72 13.13 2.71
C LEU A 28 -1.64 11.67 2.28
N HIS A 29 -2.25 11.34 1.14
CA HIS A 29 -2.07 10.01 0.53
C HIS A 29 -0.64 9.86 0.01
N THR A 30 -0.07 8.66 0.17
CA THR A 30 1.24 8.33 -0.37
C THR A 30 1.11 7.27 -1.45
N MET A 31 1.41 7.64 -2.70
CA MET A 31 1.68 6.66 -3.75
C MET A 31 3.05 6.01 -3.51
N ILE A 32 3.07 4.69 -3.54
CA ILE A 32 4.22 3.85 -3.25
C ILE A 32 4.55 3.03 -4.50
N LEU A 33 5.60 3.44 -5.20
CA LEU A 33 6.14 2.72 -6.34
C LEU A 33 6.97 1.53 -5.85
N LEU A 34 6.94 0.43 -6.60
CA LEU A 34 7.60 -0.82 -6.23
C LEU A 34 8.85 -1.03 -7.08
N ASP A 35 9.89 -1.59 -6.47
CA ASP A 35 11.18 -1.81 -7.14
C ASP A 35 11.06 -2.72 -8.37
N ILE A 36 11.90 -2.46 -9.37
CA ILE A 36 11.93 -3.20 -10.63
C ILE A 36 13.38 -3.50 -10.99
N ARG A 37 13.70 -4.78 -11.15
CA ARG A 37 14.95 -5.28 -11.74
C ARG A 37 14.62 -5.96 -13.07
N ALA A 38 14.52 -5.15 -14.11
CA ALA A 38 14.04 -5.58 -15.43
C ALA A 38 14.98 -6.60 -16.10
N ASP A 39 16.28 -6.48 -15.86
CA ASP A 39 17.32 -7.41 -16.30
C ASP A 39 17.19 -8.80 -15.67
N GLU A 40 16.69 -8.87 -14.44
CA GLU A 40 16.41 -10.11 -13.71
C GLU A 40 14.95 -10.61 -13.90
N LEU A 41 14.12 -9.90 -14.67
CA LEU A 41 12.66 -10.11 -14.75
C LEU A 41 11.98 -10.15 -13.38
N ARG A 42 12.53 -9.40 -12.42
CA ARG A 42 12.09 -9.41 -11.03
C ARG A 42 11.39 -8.10 -10.71
N TYR A 43 10.10 -8.20 -10.40
CA TYR A 43 9.24 -7.07 -10.09
C TYR A 43 8.69 -7.24 -8.68
N MET A 44 8.81 -6.22 -7.85
CA MET A 44 8.29 -6.28 -6.50
C MET A 44 6.77 -6.36 -6.55
N THR A 45 6.21 -7.31 -5.80
CA THR A 45 4.76 -7.48 -5.70
C THR A 45 4.19 -6.65 -4.56
N ALA A 46 2.88 -6.41 -4.61
CA ALA A 46 2.15 -5.75 -3.52
C ALA A 46 2.27 -6.52 -2.20
N HIS A 47 2.32 -7.86 -2.23
CA HIS A 47 2.54 -8.69 -1.05
C HIS A 47 3.88 -8.37 -0.39
N GLN A 48 4.97 -8.35 -1.18
CA GLN A 48 6.30 -8.01 -0.69
C GLN A 48 6.36 -6.58 -0.15
N ALA A 49 5.64 -5.64 -0.78
CA ALA A 49 5.56 -4.26 -0.32
C ALA A 49 4.82 -4.13 1.02
N ILE A 50 3.72 -4.86 1.22
CA ILE A 50 3.00 -4.89 2.50
C ILE A 50 3.87 -5.53 3.59
N GLU A 51 4.56 -6.63 3.29
CA GLU A 51 5.51 -7.25 4.20
C GLU A 51 6.65 -6.30 4.58
N TRP A 52 7.21 -5.56 3.60
CA TRP A 52 8.23 -4.53 3.83
C TRP A 52 7.75 -3.50 4.86
N LEU A 53 6.52 -3.00 4.70
CA LEU A 53 5.93 -2.01 5.61
C LEU A 53 5.71 -2.60 7.02
N LEU A 54 5.19 -3.83 7.11
CA LEU A 54 4.99 -4.53 8.39
C LEU A 54 6.31 -4.82 9.12
N GLU A 55 7.36 -5.21 8.39
CA GLU A 55 8.69 -5.37 8.95
C GLU A 55 9.29 -4.03 9.40
N GLY A 56 9.07 -2.96 8.63
CA GLY A 56 9.46 -1.61 8.98
C GLY A 56 8.81 -1.16 10.28
N GLU A 57 7.52 -1.44 10.44
CA GLU A 57 6.80 -1.17 11.70
C GLU A 57 7.36 -1.98 12.87
N LYS A 58 7.62 -3.28 12.70
CA LYS A 58 8.24 -4.09 13.77
C LYS A 58 9.61 -3.56 14.18
N LYS A 59 10.35 -2.97 13.24
CA LYS A 59 11.71 -2.46 13.45
C LYS A 59 11.75 -1.07 14.08
N TRP A 60 10.87 -0.17 13.64
CA TRP A 60 10.90 1.25 14.03
C TRP A 60 9.75 1.68 14.93
N GLY A 61 8.57 1.04 14.82
CA GLY A 61 7.47 1.19 15.76
C GLY A 61 6.88 2.60 15.85
N GLU A 62 6.82 3.33 14.74
CA GLU A 62 6.36 4.72 14.73
C GLU A 62 4.85 4.86 14.40
N GLY A 63 4.12 3.74 14.25
CA GLY A 63 2.69 3.73 13.98
C GLY A 63 2.34 3.99 12.50
N LEU A 64 3.19 3.55 11.56
CA LEU A 64 2.94 3.74 10.13
C LEU A 64 1.79 2.85 9.66
N ILE A 65 1.83 1.58 10.07
CA ILE A 65 0.93 0.52 9.63
C ILE A 65 0.54 -0.36 10.82
N ASP A 66 -0.74 -0.69 10.91
CA ASP A 66 -1.32 -1.63 11.85
C ASP A 66 -2.35 -2.51 11.15
N ASP A 67 -3.01 -3.41 11.90
CA ASP A 67 -4.01 -4.33 11.34
C ASP A 67 -5.25 -3.63 10.76
N LYS A 68 -5.44 -2.33 11.02
CA LYS A 68 -6.56 -1.53 10.51
C LYS A 68 -6.12 -0.44 9.53
N THR A 69 -4.86 -0.41 9.14
CA THR A 69 -4.36 0.58 8.20
C THR A 69 -4.85 0.23 6.81
N LEU A 70 -5.69 1.08 6.23
CA LEU A 70 -6.19 0.90 4.89
C LEU A 70 -5.05 1.04 3.87
N ILE A 71 -4.94 0.09 2.95
CA ILE A 71 -3.99 0.11 1.84
C ILE A 71 -4.78 -0.13 0.55
N CYS A 72 -4.46 0.64 -0.48
CA CYS A 72 -4.95 0.39 -1.83
C CYS A 72 -3.84 -0.22 -2.68
N VAL A 73 -4.19 -1.20 -3.51
CA VAL A 73 -3.32 -1.87 -4.45
C VAL A 73 -3.93 -1.74 -5.83
N ALA A 74 -3.12 -1.34 -6.80
CA ALA A 74 -3.52 -1.30 -8.19
C ALA A 74 -2.51 -2.07 -9.05
N SER A 75 -3.01 -2.96 -9.90
CA SER A 75 -2.23 -3.91 -10.70
C SER A 75 -2.59 -3.76 -12.17
N LYS A 76 -1.56 -3.77 -13.04
CA LYS A 76 -1.70 -3.63 -14.50
C LYS A 76 -2.66 -2.50 -14.92
N VAL A 77 -2.54 -1.35 -14.27
CA VAL A 77 -3.40 -0.17 -14.50
C VAL A 77 -3.39 0.23 -15.98
N GLY A 78 -4.57 0.44 -16.56
CA GLY A 78 -4.75 0.73 -17.98
C GLY A 78 -4.78 -0.49 -18.90
N SER A 79 -4.67 -1.71 -18.37
CA SER A 79 -4.79 -2.96 -19.14
C SER A 79 -6.18 -3.59 -18.98
N PRO A 80 -6.57 -4.53 -19.88
CA PRO A 80 -7.79 -5.34 -19.70
C PRO A 80 -7.78 -6.24 -18.45
N GLU A 81 -6.60 -6.48 -17.88
CA GLU A 81 -6.39 -7.29 -16.67
C GLU A 81 -6.17 -6.42 -15.43
N GLU A 82 -6.56 -5.14 -15.48
CA GLU A 82 -6.48 -4.23 -14.35
C GLU A 82 -7.23 -4.79 -13.14
N LYS A 83 -6.57 -4.77 -11.98
CA LYS A 83 -7.18 -5.10 -10.70
C LYS A 83 -6.90 -3.98 -9.71
N VAL A 84 -7.94 -3.57 -8.97
CA VAL A 84 -7.82 -2.59 -7.89
C VAL A 84 -8.45 -3.17 -6.64
N PHE A 85 -7.72 -3.10 -5.53
CA PHE A 85 -8.15 -3.57 -4.22
C PHE A 85 -7.88 -2.52 -3.17
N ALA A 86 -8.74 -2.42 -2.17
CA ALA A 86 -8.52 -1.65 -0.96
C ALA A 86 -8.92 -2.49 0.24
N GLY A 87 -8.13 -2.46 1.31
CA GLY A 87 -8.40 -3.26 2.49
C GLY A 87 -7.28 -3.20 3.52
N TYR A 88 -7.41 -4.03 4.54
CA TYR A 88 -6.43 -4.14 5.61
C TYR A 88 -5.27 -5.06 5.23
N PRO A 89 -4.10 -4.95 5.89
CA PRO A 89 -2.90 -5.64 5.45
C PRO A 89 -3.07 -7.16 5.36
N GLN A 90 -3.70 -7.78 6.38
CA GLN A 90 -3.91 -9.24 6.42
C GLN A 90 -4.88 -9.73 5.33
N ASP A 91 -5.93 -8.95 5.06
CA ASP A 91 -6.89 -9.29 4.01
C ASP A 91 -6.25 -9.21 2.63
N LEU A 92 -5.40 -8.20 2.40
CA LEU A 92 -4.69 -8.04 1.14
C LEU A 92 -3.65 -9.14 0.93
N LEU A 93 -2.92 -9.54 1.97
CA LEU A 93 -1.93 -10.62 1.92
C LEU A 93 -2.53 -12.01 1.62
N SER A 94 -3.85 -12.18 1.82
CA SER A 94 -4.55 -13.43 1.52
C SER A 94 -5.27 -13.44 0.16
N LYS A 95 -5.23 -12.33 -0.60
CA LYS A 95 -5.95 -12.16 -1.87
C LYS A 95 -5.01 -12.26 -3.07
N ASP A 96 -5.55 -12.73 -4.20
CA ASP A 96 -4.89 -12.57 -5.50
C ASP A 96 -5.00 -11.12 -5.98
N LEU A 97 -4.01 -10.31 -5.62
CA LEU A 97 -3.87 -8.91 -6.01
C LEU A 97 -3.49 -8.73 -7.50
N GLY A 98 -3.32 -9.81 -8.26
CA GLY A 98 -2.86 -9.80 -9.64
C GLY A 98 -1.34 -9.87 -9.77
N GLU A 99 -0.89 -9.79 -11.01
CA GLU A 99 0.52 -9.86 -11.38
C GLU A 99 1.12 -8.45 -11.56
N PRO A 100 2.46 -8.32 -11.50
CA PRO A 100 3.18 -7.11 -11.88
C PRO A 100 2.77 -6.54 -13.25
N LEU A 101 2.84 -5.22 -13.47
CA LEU A 101 3.32 -4.16 -12.56
C LEU A 101 2.24 -3.73 -11.55
N GLN A 102 2.67 -3.48 -10.32
CA GLN A 102 1.80 -3.10 -9.20
C GLN A 102 2.28 -1.82 -8.54
N THR A 103 1.36 -1.11 -7.90
CA THR A 103 1.63 0.05 -7.07
C THR A 103 0.73 0.01 -5.84
N LEU A 104 1.20 0.62 -4.76
CA LEU A 104 0.42 0.79 -3.55
C LEU A 104 0.04 2.27 -3.37
N VAL A 105 -1.07 2.50 -2.69
CA VAL A 105 -1.38 3.80 -2.10
C VAL A 105 -1.71 3.58 -0.63
N LEU A 106 -1.01 4.29 0.25
CA LEU A 106 -1.40 4.42 1.65
C LEU A 106 -2.20 5.72 1.78
N PRO A 107 -3.53 5.66 1.96
CA PRO A 107 -4.34 6.86 2.08
C PRO A 107 -3.99 7.65 3.35
N GLY A 108 -4.03 8.98 3.26
CA GLY A 108 -4.07 9.86 4.42
C GLY A 108 -5.51 10.01 4.92
N ASN A 109 -5.94 11.26 5.15
CA ASN A 109 -7.33 11.53 5.53
C ASN A 109 -8.22 11.33 4.30
N LEU A 110 -9.16 10.39 4.38
CA LEU A 110 -10.15 10.18 3.33
C LEU A 110 -11.30 11.16 3.50
N HIS A 111 -11.72 11.75 2.38
CA HIS A 111 -13.02 12.40 2.29
C HIS A 111 -14.11 11.34 2.07
N PHE A 112 -15.34 11.54 2.57
CA PHE A 112 -16.43 10.56 2.42
C PHE A 112 -16.64 10.02 0.98
N MET A 113 -16.46 10.88 -0.04
CA MET A 113 -16.57 10.45 -1.44
C MET A 113 -15.46 9.48 -1.86
N GLU A 114 -14.26 9.65 -1.32
CA GLU A 114 -13.13 8.75 -1.57
C GLU A 114 -13.39 7.41 -0.88
N ALA A 115 -13.83 7.41 0.38
CA ALA A 115 -14.24 6.21 1.10
C ALA A 115 -15.33 5.44 0.33
N PHE A 116 -16.38 6.13 -0.12
CA PHE A 116 -17.44 5.54 -0.94
C PHE A 116 -16.90 4.93 -2.24
N ALA A 117 -15.99 5.63 -2.93
CA ALA A 117 -15.37 5.13 -4.14
C ALA A 117 -14.51 3.88 -3.88
N LEU A 118 -13.73 3.85 -2.80
CA LEU A 118 -12.90 2.70 -2.44
C LEU A 118 -13.75 1.47 -2.09
N VAL A 119 -14.84 1.65 -1.35
CA VAL A 119 -15.79 0.56 -1.08
C VAL A 119 -16.41 0.06 -2.39
N ARG A 120 -16.88 0.98 -3.24
CA ARG A 120 -17.63 0.63 -4.45
C ARG A 120 -16.78 0.00 -5.55
N PHE A 121 -15.55 0.48 -5.74
CA PHE A 121 -14.71 0.11 -6.88
C PHE A 121 -13.52 -0.78 -6.51
N ALA A 122 -13.04 -0.70 -5.27
CA ALA A 122 -11.85 -1.43 -4.81
C ALA A 122 -12.17 -2.48 -3.71
N GLY A 123 -13.44 -2.62 -3.32
CA GLY A 123 -13.85 -3.62 -2.32
C GLY A 123 -13.34 -3.34 -0.92
N ALA A 124 -13.14 -2.07 -0.57
CA ALA A 124 -12.81 -1.67 0.79
C ALA A 124 -13.90 -2.07 1.80
N PRO A 125 -13.55 -2.28 3.08
CA PRO A 125 -14.52 -2.53 4.15
C PRO A 125 -15.55 -1.40 4.26
N GLU A 126 -16.83 -1.70 4.43
CA GLU A 126 -17.91 -0.69 4.49
C GLU A 126 -17.75 0.28 5.68
N GLU A 127 -17.09 -0.16 6.76
CA GLU A 127 -16.85 0.63 7.97
C GLU A 127 -16.05 1.92 7.72
N ILE A 128 -15.29 2.03 6.63
CA ILE A 128 -14.53 3.25 6.31
C ILE A 128 -15.42 4.43 5.89
N ILE A 129 -16.70 4.20 5.61
CA ILE A 129 -17.67 5.26 5.25
C ILE A 129 -18.24 5.93 6.52
N GLU A 130 -18.19 5.26 7.67
CA GLU A 130 -18.88 5.72 8.89
C GLU A 130 -18.04 6.63 9.80
N ASP A 131 -16.74 6.77 9.53
CA ASP A 131 -15.77 7.45 10.42
C ASP A 131 -15.80 8.99 10.36
N GLU A 132 -16.80 9.59 9.71
CA GLU A 132 -17.01 11.06 9.64
C GLU A 132 -18.21 11.58 10.47
N ARG A 133 -18.71 10.84 11.47
CA ARG A 133 -19.78 11.33 12.37
C ARG A 133 -19.31 11.84 13.71
#